data_AF-A0AAI8IPZ5-F1
#
_entry.id   AF-A0AAI8IPZ5-F1
#
_cell.length_a   1.000
_cell.length_b   1.000
_cell.length_c   1.000
_cell.angle_alpha   90.00
_cell.angle_beta   90.00
_cell.angle_gamma   90.00
#
_symmetry.space_group_name_H-M   'P 1'
#
loop_
_entity.id
_entity.type
_entity.pdbx_description
1 polymer ?
#
loop_
_entity_poly.entity_id
_entity_poly.type
_entity_poly.pdbx_seq_one_letter_code
_entity_poly.pdbx_strand_id
1 'polypeptide(L)'
;MSSVPRSERYENIPTALVYDIFAELATQLTGRYIRLSDTAASAAERDQWWQKVLELRQYKRAVPARDRAALIAHISQWEAELSRLRGAHCV
;
A
#
# COMPACT_ATOMS: atom_id res chain seq x y z
N MET A 1 22.66 -11.70 -3.10
CA MET A 1 21.90 -10.58 -3.70
C MET A 1 21.68 -9.54 -2.61
N SER A 2 22.48 -8.47 -2.59
CA SER A 2 22.33 -7.41 -1.60
C SER A 2 21.03 -6.66 -1.87
N SER A 3 20.01 -6.94 -1.05
CA SER A 3 18.76 -6.19 -1.07
C SER A 3 19.07 -4.81 -0.49
N VAL A 4 19.31 -3.82 -1.35
CA VAL A 4 19.47 -2.42 -0.96
C VAL A 4 18.35 -2.07 0.03
N PRO A 5 18.66 -1.55 1.23
CA PRO A 5 17.63 -1.21 2.19
C PRO A 5 16.68 -0.19 1.53
N ARG A 6 15.37 -0.46 1.58
CA ARG A 6 14.36 0.31 0.85
C ARG A 6 14.46 1.83 1.07
N SER A 7 14.99 2.26 2.21
CA SER A 7 15.25 3.65 2.55
C SER A 7 16.28 4.34 1.63
N GLU A 8 17.34 3.64 1.22
CA GLU A 8 18.37 4.16 0.30
C GLU A 8 17.80 4.41 -1.11
N ARG A 9 16.79 3.64 -1.52
CA ARG A 9 16.09 3.84 -2.81
C ARG A 9 15.45 5.22 -2.92
N TYR A 10 15.11 5.82 -1.78
CA TYR A 10 14.48 7.13 -1.74
C TYR A 10 15.48 8.24 -1.41
N GLU A 11 16.73 7.97 -1.01
CA GLU A 11 17.63 8.99 -0.43
C GLU A 11 17.77 10.27 -1.29
N ASN A 12 17.81 10.12 -2.62
CA ASN A 12 17.97 11.23 -3.57
C ASN A 12 16.65 11.73 -4.21
N ILE A 13 15.50 11.24 -3.77
CA ILE A 13 14.20 11.58 -4.37
C ILE A 13 13.55 12.74 -3.61
N PRO A 14 13.10 13.83 -4.27
CA PRO A 14 12.31 14.88 -3.62
C PRO A 14 11.13 14.34 -2.80
N THR A 15 10.86 14.90 -1.62
CA THR A 15 9.75 14.43 -0.74
C THR A 15 8.40 14.48 -1.42
N ALA A 16 8.18 15.43 -2.34
CA ALA A 16 6.98 15.47 -3.18
C ALA A 16 6.81 14.20 -4.02
N LEU A 17 7.87 13.73 -4.68
CA LEU A 17 7.83 12.48 -5.46
C LEU A 17 7.65 11.25 -4.56
N VAL A 18 8.21 11.24 -3.34
CA VAL A 18 7.93 10.18 -2.35
C VAL A 18 6.45 10.17 -1.97
N TYR A 19 5.85 11.34 -1.77
CA TYR A 19 4.42 11.46 -1.50
C TYR A 19 3.57 10.99 -2.70
N ASP A 20 3.97 11.30 -3.93
CA ASP A 20 3.27 10.83 -5.12
C ASP A 20 3.29 9.30 -5.23
N ILE A 21 4.46 8.67 -4.98
CA ILE A 21 4.59 7.21 -4.93
C ILE A 21 3.70 6.61 -3.84
N PHE A 22 3.68 7.23 -2.65
CA PHE A 22 2.80 6.83 -1.54
C PHE A 22 1.31 6.91 -1.94
N ALA A 23 0.88 8.01 -2.56
CA ALA A 23 -0.51 8.21 -2.97
C ALA A 23 -0.93 7.24 -4.08
N GLU A 24 -0.04 6.96 -5.02
CA GLU A 24 -0.23 6.00 -6.10
C GLU A 24 -0.36 4.57 -5.57
N LEU A 25 0.55 4.14 -4.67
CA LEU A 25 0.48 2.82 -4.04
C LEU A 25 -0.81 2.62 -3.23
N ALA A 26 -1.23 3.64 -2.48
CA ALA A 26 -2.52 3.59 -1.77
C ALA A 26 -3.69 3.40 -2.75
N THR A 27 -3.64 4.03 -3.92
CA THR A 27 -4.68 3.91 -4.95
C THR A 27 -4.70 2.50 -5.55
N GLN A 28 -3.54 1.96 -5.89
CA GLN A 28 -3.41 0.58 -6.40
C GLN A 28 -3.91 -0.46 -5.38
N LEU A 29 -3.52 -0.31 -4.11
CA LEU A 29 -3.92 -1.23 -3.04
C LEU A 29 -5.43 -1.13 -2.78
N THR A 30 -6.01 0.07 -2.82
CA THR A 30 -7.47 0.27 -2.75
C THR A 30 -8.18 -0.49 -3.86
N GLY A 31 -7.75 -0.31 -5.13
CA GLY A 31 -8.36 -1.02 -6.26
C GLY A 31 -8.24 -2.54 -6.13
N ARG A 32 -7.12 -3.04 -5.60
CA ARG A 32 -6.94 -4.49 -5.36
C ARG A 32 -7.88 -5.02 -4.29
N TYR A 33 -8.04 -4.33 -3.17
CA TYR A 33 -8.97 -4.74 -2.12
C TYR A 33 -10.43 -4.68 -2.57
N ILE A 34 -10.82 -3.66 -3.35
CA ILE A 34 -12.16 -3.58 -3.94
C ILE A 34 -12.41 -4.80 -4.82
N ARG A 35 -11.47 -5.13 -5.73
CA ARG A 35 -11.61 -6.30 -6.61
C ARG A 35 -11.71 -7.61 -5.82
N LEU A 36 -10.94 -7.76 -4.73
CA LEU A 36 -11.03 -8.94 -3.86
C LEU A 36 -12.38 -9.01 -3.13
N SER A 37 -12.94 -7.87 -2.73
CA SER A 37 -14.30 -7.78 -2.19
C SER A 37 -15.34 -8.16 -3.25
N ASP A 38 -15.20 -7.70 -4.49
CA ASP A 38 -16.15 -8.02 -5.56
C ASP A 38 -16.15 -9.52 -5.91
N THR A 39 -15.00 -10.20 -5.79
CA THR A 39 -14.85 -11.63 -6.08
C THR A 39 -14.93 -12.54 -4.85
N ALA A 40 -15.17 -11.98 -3.66
CA ALA A 40 -15.15 -12.76 -2.42
C ALA A 40 -16.35 -13.72 -2.32
N ALA A 41 -16.09 -14.92 -1.80
CA ALA A 41 -17.06 -16.01 -1.78
C ALA A 41 -18.10 -15.87 -0.66
N SER A 42 -17.84 -15.00 0.33
CA SER A 42 -18.71 -14.80 1.49
C SER A 42 -18.80 -13.33 1.88
N ALA A 43 -19.90 -12.95 2.53
CA ALA A 43 -20.06 -11.61 3.08
C ALA A 43 -18.95 -11.26 4.09
N ALA A 44 -18.55 -12.22 4.92
CA ALA A 44 -17.47 -12.02 5.89
C ALA A 44 -16.14 -11.68 5.21
N GLU A 45 -15.80 -12.36 4.11
CA GLU A 45 -14.60 -12.07 3.33
C GLU A 45 -14.69 -10.69 2.65
N ARG A 46 -15.87 -10.34 2.12
CA ARG A 46 -16.11 -8.99 1.57
C ARG A 46 -15.88 -7.89 2.61
N ASP A 47 -16.40 -8.09 3.81
CA ASP A 47 -16.29 -7.13 4.91
C ASP A 47 -14.83 -6.98 5.38
N GLN A 48 -14.06 -8.07 5.38
CA GLN A 48 -12.62 -8.03 5.67
C GLN A 48 -11.86 -7.16 4.66
N TRP A 49 -12.15 -7.33 3.36
CA TRP A 49 -11.53 -6.49 2.33
C TRP A 49 -11.98 -5.03 2.42
N TRP A 50 -13.26 -4.78 2.76
CA TRP A 50 -13.76 -3.43 2.99
C TRP A 50 -13.11 -2.75 4.20
N GLN A 51 -12.93 -3.47 5.31
CA GLN A 51 -12.18 -3.00 6.48
C GLN A 51 -10.77 -2.55 6.07
N LYS A 52 -10.08 -3.33 5.24
CA LYS A 52 -8.74 -2.96 4.74
C LYS A 52 -8.75 -1.69 3.89
N VAL A 53 -9.78 -1.47 3.08
CA VAL A 53 -9.94 -0.20 2.34
C VAL A 53 -10.14 0.99 3.29
N LEU A 54 -10.93 0.82 4.34
CA LEU A 54 -11.18 1.88 5.33
C LEU A 54 -9.91 2.22 6.12
N GLU A 55 -9.20 1.21 6.62
CA GLU A 55 -7.90 1.35 7.28
C GLU A 55 -6.92 2.12 6.39
N LEU A 56 -6.78 1.72 5.12
CA LEU A 56 -5.88 2.37 4.17
C LEU A 56 -6.20 3.84 3.96
N ARG A 57 -7.49 4.19 3.84
CA ARG A 57 -7.95 5.59 3.72
C ARG A 57 -7.65 6.39 4.98
N GLN A 58 -7.79 5.78 6.15
CA GLN A 58 -7.44 6.42 7.42
C GLN A 58 -5.94 6.71 7.49
N TYR A 59 -5.09 5.73 7.18
CA TYR A 59 -3.64 5.93 7.14
C TYR A 59 -3.23 7.00 6.14
N LYS A 60 -3.79 7.00 4.93
CA LYS A 60 -3.52 8.04 3.92
C LYS A 60 -3.84 9.45 4.42
N ARG A 61 -4.88 9.61 5.23
CA ARG A 61 -5.27 10.91 5.81
C ARG A 61 -4.42 11.31 7.02
N ALA A 62 -3.95 10.34 7.80
CA ALA A 62 -3.22 10.58 9.03
C ALA A 62 -1.74 10.92 8.80
N VAL A 63 -1.14 10.42 7.71
CA VAL A 63 0.29 10.63 7.43
C VAL A 63 0.54 12.05 6.91
N PRO A 64 1.38 12.86 7.58
CA PRO A 64 1.74 14.18 7.08
C PRO A 64 2.55 14.09 5.78
N ALA A 65 2.19 14.87 4.76
CA ALA A 65 2.87 14.84 3.45
C ALA A 65 4.37 15.22 3.50
N ARG A 66 4.80 15.88 4.57
CA ARG A 66 6.21 16.25 4.80
C ARG A 66 6.99 15.25 5.65
N ASP A 67 6.32 14.27 6.26
CA ASP A 67 6.96 13.23 7.06
C ASP A 67 7.48 12.12 6.15
N ARG A 68 8.68 12.39 5.62
CA ARG A 68 9.35 11.50 4.67
C ARG A 68 9.56 10.09 5.22
N ALA A 69 9.93 9.97 6.49
CA ALA A 69 10.20 8.68 7.11
C ALA A 69 8.91 7.85 7.22
N ALA A 70 7.80 8.48 7.62
CA ALA A 70 6.49 7.83 7.64
C ALA A 70 6.03 7.40 6.25
N LEU A 71 6.20 8.26 5.23
CA LEU A 71 5.87 7.91 3.85
C LEU A 71 6.64 6.68 3.36
N ILE A 72 7.97 6.64 3.57
CA ILE A 72 8.82 5.51 3.15
C ILE A 72 8.43 4.21 3.87
N ALA A 73 8.12 4.29 5.17
CA ALA A 73 7.68 3.13 5.94
C ALA A 73 6.38 2.55 5.38
N HIS A 74 5.38 3.40 5.10
CA HIS A 74 4.12 2.96 4.50
C HIS A 74 4.28 2.43 3.08
N ILE A 75 5.09 3.10 2.24
CA ILE A 75 5.44 2.61 0.90
C ILE A 75 5.99 1.18 0.99
N SER A 76 6.95 0.95 1.89
CA SER A 76 7.58 -0.37 2.06
C SER A 76 6.58 -1.44 2.49
N GLN A 77 5.68 -1.11 3.42
CA GLN A 77 4.63 -2.00 3.89
C GLN A 77 3.61 -2.32 2.79
N TRP A 78 3.14 -1.32 2.06
CA TRP A 78 2.13 -1.50 1.02
C TRP A 78 2.68 -2.18 -0.23
N GLU A 79 3.94 -1.98 -0.59
CA GLU A 79 4.61 -2.77 -1.62
C GLU A 79 4.66 -4.26 -1.26
N ALA A 80 5.02 -4.59 -0.01
CA ALA A 80 5.05 -5.97 0.45
C ALA A 80 3.65 -6.60 0.41
N GLU A 81 2.63 -5.84 0.81
CA GLU A 81 1.24 -6.29 0.76
C GLU A 81 0.75 -6.48 -0.68
N LEU A 82 0.99 -5.53 -1.59
CA LEU A 82 0.69 -5.71 -3.02
C LEU A 82 1.39 -6.95 -3.59
N SER A 83 2.64 -7.19 -3.20
CA SER A 83 3.39 -8.37 -3.66
C SER A 83 2.75 -9.66 -3.14
N ARG A 84 2.32 -9.69 -1.88
CA ARG A 84 1.56 -10.80 -1.28
C ARG A 84 0.26 -11.06 -2.03
N LEU A 85 -0.52 -10.01 -2.30
CA LEU A 85 -1.81 -10.11 -2.99
C LEU A 85 -1.68 -10.45 -4.48
N ARG A 86 -0.53 -10.14 -5.12
CA ARG A 86 -0.21 -10.58 -6.48
C ARG A 86 0.25 -12.04 -6.52
N GLY A 87 1.13 -12.43 -5.60
CA GLY A 87 1.63 -13.82 -5.49
C GLY A 87 0.54 -14.82 -5.12
N ALA A 88 -0.46 -14.41 -4.33
CA ALA A 88 -1.60 -15.25 -3.96
C ALA A 88 -2.59 -15.53 -5.12
N HIS A 89 -2.37 -14.95 -6.32
CA HIS A 89 -3.19 -15.17 -7.52
C HIS A 89 -2.49 -16.04 -8.58
N CYS A 90 -1.36 -16.66 -8.24
CA CYS A 90 -0.69 -17.68 -9.05
C CYS A 90 -0.90 -19.07 -8.44
N VAL A 91 -2.14 -19.55 -8.39
CA VAL A 91 -2.53 -20.98 -8.34
C VAL A 91 -3.83 -21.12 -9.12
#